data_AF-A0A5B8M0S8-F1
#
_entry.id   AF-A0A5B8M0S8-F1
#
_cell.length_a   1.000
_cell.length_b   1.000
_cell.length_c   1.000
_cell.angle_alpha   90.00
_cell.angle_beta   90.00
_cell.angle_gamma   90.00
#
_symmetry.space_group_name_H-M   'P 1'
#
loop_
_entity.id
_entity.type
_entity.pdbx_description
1 polymer ?
#
loop_
_entity_poly.entity_id
_entity_poly.type
_entity_poly.pdbx_seq_one_letter_code
_entity_poly.pdbx_strand_id
1 'polypeptide(L)'
;MSASRPGSDADRVWAISMRLDDAELERLARLEADLLATLHESADGDETSADALRRLFPDAYPDDREAAAEFSALTREDLADAKADAARRMLAALLAAGNDETRPRRRHARHVIPLDEELAQVFLRNLTDLRLLLAERLGIERDDDPGHPGQEFRADRQHYQWLGAVQESLVQALYGQLDASH
;
A
#
# COMPACT_ATOMS: atom_id res chain seq x y z
N MET A 1 -9.26 4.18 -46.63
CA MET A 1 -8.43 4.50 -45.45
C MET A 1 -9.34 4.52 -44.23
N SER A 2 -9.58 3.36 -43.63
CA SER A 2 -10.28 3.26 -42.35
C SER A 2 -9.23 3.30 -41.25
N ALA A 3 -9.28 4.33 -40.42
CA ALA A 3 -8.49 4.38 -39.20
C ALA A 3 -9.03 3.33 -38.23
N SER A 4 -8.17 2.37 -37.86
CA SER A 4 -8.42 1.43 -36.79
C SER A 4 -8.55 2.23 -35.49
N ARG A 5 -9.72 2.16 -34.84
CA ARG A 5 -9.88 2.67 -33.48
C ARG A 5 -9.01 1.82 -32.54
N PRO A 6 -8.16 2.40 -31.67
CA PRO A 6 -7.57 1.63 -30.59
C PRO A 6 -8.71 1.09 -29.72
N GLY A 7 -8.73 -0.22 -29.49
CA GLY A 7 -9.70 -0.87 -28.62
C GLY A 7 -9.66 -0.21 -27.25
N SER A 8 -10.82 0.21 -26.75
CA SER A 8 -10.94 0.71 -25.39
C SER A 8 -10.53 -0.39 -24.42
N ASP A 9 -9.72 -0.04 -23.42
CA ASP A 9 -9.37 -0.85 -22.25
C ASP A 9 -10.62 -1.37 -21.46
N ALA A 10 -11.82 -0.94 -21.88
CA ALA A 10 -13.12 -1.29 -21.34
C ALA A 10 -13.53 -2.78 -21.49
N ASP A 11 -12.81 -3.58 -22.30
CA ASP A 11 -13.09 -5.02 -22.45
C ASP A 11 -12.23 -5.91 -21.53
N ARG A 12 -11.29 -5.36 -20.75
CA ARG A 12 -10.72 -6.10 -19.61
C ARG A 12 -11.77 -6.14 -18.51
N VAL A 13 -12.43 -7.28 -18.37
CA VAL A 13 -13.21 -7.60 -17.17
C VAL A 13 -12.23 -7.67 -16.01
N TRP A 14 -12.08 -6.56 -15.29
CA TRP A 14 -11.38 -6.53 -14.02
C TRP A 14 -12.18 -7.39 -13.04
N ALA A 15 -11.48 -8.25 -12.31
CA ALA A 15 -12.13 -9.18 -11.41
C ALA A 15 -12.66 -8.46 -10.16
N ILE A 16 -11.98 -7.39 -9.73
CA ILE A 16 -12.31 -6.58 -8.56
C ILE A 16 -12.11 -5.09 -8.85
N SER A 17 -12.86 -4.22 -8.17
CA SER A 17 -12.56 -2.78 -8.17
C SER A 17 -12.56 -2.21 -6.76
N MET A 18 -11.61 -1.31 -6.49
CA MET A 18 -11.59 -0.47 -5.29
C MET A 18 -12.28 0.86 -5.59
N ARG A 19 -13.06 1.37 -4.63
CA ARG A 19 -13.84 2.61 -4.79
C ARG A 19 -13.50 3.63 -3.72
N LEU A 20 -12.82 4.71 -4.10
CA LEU A 20 -12.38 5.77 -3.18
C LEU A 20 -13.11 7.08 -3.47
N ASP A 21 -13.48 7.84 -2.46
CA ASP A 21 -13.80 9.26 -2.66
C ASP A 21 -12.53 10.10 -2.83
N ASP A 22 -12.69 11.40 -3.12
CA ASP A 22 -11.54 12.29 -3.40
C ASP A 22 -10.59 12.35 -2.18
N ALA A 23 -11.13 12.41 -0.96
CA ALA A 23 -10.33 12.52 0.27
C ALA A 23 -9.62 11.20 0.61
N GLU A 24 -10.25 10.06 0.32
CA GLU A 24 -9.66 8.74 0.47
C GLU A 24 -8.53 8.50 -0.53
N LEU A 25 -8.70 8.93 -1.79
CA LEU A 25 -7.68 8.84 -2.83
C LEU A 25 -6.47 9.71 -2.48
N GLU A 26 -6.70 10.97 -2.11
CA GLU A 26 -5.64 11.89 -1.68
C GLU A 26 -4.89 11.38 -0.44
N ARG A 27 -5.63 10.84 0.54
CA ARG A 27 -5.04 10.25 1.75
C ARG A 27 -4.11 9.10 1.40
N LEU A 28 -4.56 8.15 0.57
CA LEU A 28 -3.73 7.00 0.21
C LEU A 28 -2.51 7.45 -0.59
N ALA A 29 -2.69 8.31 -1.59
CA ALA A 29 -1.59 8.83 -2.40
C ALA A 29 -0.53 9.55 -1.56
N ARG A 30 -0.93 10.28 -0.51
CA ARG A 30 -0.02 10.91 0.43
C ARG A 30 0.76 9.90 1.26
N LEU A 31 0.07 8.90 1.82
CA LEU A 31 0.72 7.82 2.59
C LEU A 31 1.72 7.04 1.73
N GLU A 32 1.40 6.79 0.47
CA GLU A 32 2.31 6.17 -0.49
C GLU A 32 3.55 7.01 -0.77
N ALA A 33 3.38 8.32 -0.94
CA ALA A 33 4.49 9.24 -1.14
C ALA A 33 5.41 9.28 0.10
N ASP A 34 4.82 9.29 1.30
CA ASP A 34 5.56 9.25 2.56
C ASP A 34 6.36 7.93 2.69
N LEU A 35 5.76 6.77 2.35
CA LEU A 35 6.46 5.47 2.34
C LEU A 35 7.63 5.47 1.37
N LEU A 36 7.44 5.97 0.14
CA LEU A 36 8.50 6.07 -0.85
C LEU A 36 9.64 6.98 -0.36
N ALA A 37 9.33 8.09 0.29
CA ALA A 37 10.35 8.97 0.87
C ALA A 37 11.17 8.25 1.94
N THR A 38 10.51 7.58 2.90
CA THR A 38 11.19 6.83 3.96
C THR A 38 12.06 5.69 3.41
N LEU A 39 11.60 4.98 2.37
CA LEU A 39 12.40 3.93 1.72
C LEU A 39 13.66 4.50 1.05
N HIS A 40 13.58 5.67 0.40
CA HIS A 40 14.77 6.32 -0.18
C HIS A 40 15.73 6.83 0.91
N GLU A 41 15.22 7.49 1.95
CA GLU A 41 16.03 8.00 3.06
C GLU A 41 16.82 6.88 3.77
N SER A 42 16.20 5.71 3.93
CA SER A 42 16.91 4.55 4.49
C SER A 42 17.95 3.96 3.55
N ALA A 43 17.78 4.03 2.24
CA ALA A 43 18.80 3.59 1.29
C ALA A 43 20.03 4.51 1.33
N ASP A 44 19.83 5.79 1.64
CA ASP A 44 20.91 6.78 1.82
C ASP A 44 21.61 6.69 3.19
N GLY A 45 21.16 5.79 4.09
CA GLY A 45 21.81 5.50 5.38
C GLY A 45 21.35 6.37 6.56
N ASP A 46 20.16 6.98 6.50
CA ASP A 46 19.59 7.72 7.63
C ASP A 46 19.15 6.78 8.79
N GLU A 47 19.79 6.92 9.96
CA GLU A 47 19.53 6.06 11.14
C GLU A 47 18.10 6.19 11.68
N THR A 48 17.47 7.37 11.59
CA THR A 48 16.10 7.61 12.09
C THR A 48 15.09 6.82 11.26
N SER A 49 15.29 6.78 9.94
CA SER A 49 14.49 6.01 9.00
C SER A 49 14.73 4.50 9.13
N ALA A 50 15.93 4.09 9.53
CA ALA A 50 16.26 2.67 9.71
C ALA A 50 15.45 2.01 10.84
N ASP A 51 15.22 2.70 11.96
CA ASP A 51 14.37 2.22 13.05
C ASP A 51 12.90 2.11 12.61
N ALA A 52 12.40 3.13 11.88
CA ALA A 52 11.04 3.15 11.33
C ALA A 52 10.73 1.97 10.38
N LEU A 53 11.78 1.39 9.78
CA LEU A 53 11.69 0.32 8.79
C LEU A 53 12.07 -1.06 9.33
N ARG A 54 12.45 -1.19 10.61
CA ARG A 54 12.90 -2.48 11.17
C ARG A 54 11.86 -3.59 11.01
N ARG A 55 10.58 -3.26 11.10
CA ARG A 55 9.48 -4.21 10.87
C ARG A 55 9.19 -4.49 9.40
N LEU A 56 9.57 -3.56 8.53
CA LEU A 56 9.46 -3.72 7.08
C LEU A 56 10.54 -4.66 6.53
N PHE A 57 11.70 -4.74 7.19
CA PHE A 57 12.79 -5.64 6.86
C PHE A 57 13.08 -6.61 8.02
N PRO A 58 12.23 -7.63 8.22
CA PRO A 58 12.41 -8.57 9.33
C PRO A 58 13.69 -9.42 9.15
N ASP A 59 14.39 -9.65 10.26
CA ASP A 59 15.54 -10.57 10.29
C ASP A 59 15.09 -12.03 10.15
N ALA A 60 15.65 -12.74 9.18
CA ALA A 60 15.37 -14.17 8.97
C ALA A 60 15.98 -15.07 10.06
N TYR A 61 16.99 -14.58 10.77
CA TYR A 61 17.77 -15.32 11.78
C TYR A 61 17.82 -14.57 13.12
N PRO A 62 16.70 -14.43 13.86
CA PRO A 62 16.64 -13.62 15.08
C PRO A 62 17.59 -14.10 16.20
N ASP A 63 17.94 -15.39 16.20
CA ASP A 63 18.80 -16.01 17.21
C ASP A 63 20.29 -16.10 16.80
N ASP A 64 20.64 -15.71 15.57
CA ASP A 64 22.00 -15.77 15.02
C ASP A 64 22.37 -14.42 14.40
N ARG A 65 23.08 -13.58 15.17
CA ARG A 65 23.45 -12.22 14.76
C ARG A 65 24.38 -12.20 13.55
N GLU A 66 25.25 -13.19 13.40
CA GLU A 66 26.22 -13.22 12.28
C GLU A 66 25.48 -13.60 10.99
N ALA A 67 24.65 -14.64 11.04
CA ALA A 67 23.80 -15.04 9.92
C ALA A 67 22.76 -13.96 9.56
N ALA A 68 22.19 -13.26 10.55
CA ALA A 68 21.26 -12.16 10.32
C ALA A 68 21.94 -10.99 9.59
N ALA A 69 23.15 -10.62 10.01
CA ALA A 69 23.90 -9.52 9.38
C ALA A 69 24.26 -9.84 7.92
N GLU A 70 24.73 -11.07 7.65
CA GLU A 70 25.06 -11.50 6.29
C GLU A 70 23.80 -11.59 5.41
N PHE A 71 22.73 -12.17 5.92
CA PHE A 71 21.45 -12.27 5.20
C PHE A 71 20.85 -10.90 4.90
N SER A 72 20.78 -10.02 5.90
CA SER A 72 20.30 -8.64 5.71
C SER A 72 21.14 -7.90 4.68
N ALA A 73 22.47 -8.02 4.73
CA ALA A 73 23.34 -7.38 3.74
C ALA A 73 23.06 -7.87 2.30
N LEU A 74 22.67 -9.14 2.12
CA LEU A 74 22.40 -9.72 0.82
C LEU A 74 20.98 -9.42 0.29
N THR A 75 19.97 -9.27 1.15
CA THR A 75 18.56 -9.18 0.71
C THR A 75 17.92 -7.81 0.89
N ARG A 76 18.53 -6.90 1.64
CA ARG A 76 17.90 -5.62 2.00
C ARG A 76 17.62 -4.74 0.79
N GLU A 77 18.55 -4.69 -0.17
CA GLU A 77 18.39 -3.92 -1.42
C GLU A 77 17.22 -4.48 -2.25
N ASP A 78 17.22 -5.78 -2.54
CA ASP A 78 16.14 -6.45 -3.28
C ASP A 78 14.76 -6.28 -2.62
N LEU A 79 14.70 -6.38 -1.29
CA LEU A 79 13.46 -6.15 -0.54
C LEU A 79 13.01 -4.69 -0.62
N ALA A 80 13.94 -3.73 -0.54
CA ALA A 80 13.62 -2.31 -0.62
C ALA A 80 13.10 -1.96 -2.02
N ASP A 81 13.73 -2.50 -3.06
CA ASP A 81 13.29 -2.34 -4.44
C ASP A 81 11.90 -2.93 -4.68
N ALA A 82 11.63 -4.13 -4.15
CA ALA A 82 10.31 -4.76 -4.26
C ALA A 82 9.20 -3.93 -3.57
N LYS A 83 9.49 -3.35 -2.39
CA LYS A 83 8.57 -2.45 -1.70
C LYS A 83 8.35 -1.15 -2.46
N ALA A 84 9.43 -0.56 -2.97
CA ALA A 84 9.35 0.66 -3.76
C ALA A 84 8.60 0.45 -5.08
N ASP A 85 8.76 -0.70 -5.75
CA ASP A 85 7.95 -1.08 -6.92
C ASP A 85 6.46 -1.20 -6.55
N ALA A 86 6.13 -1.89 -5.46
CA ALA A 86 4.75 -2.03 -5.00
C ALA A 86 4.09 -0.66 -4.73
N ALA A 87 4.78 0.24 -4.03
CA ALA A 87 4.32 1.60 -3.76
C ALA A 87 4.15 2.43 -5.05
N ARG A 88 5.11 2.36 -5.98
CA ARG A 88 5.01 3.03 -7.28
C ARG A 88 3.82 2.53 -8.09
N ARG A 89 3.56 1.21 -8.10
CA ARG A 89 2.41 0.62 -8.79
C ARG A 89 1.08 1.06 -8.18
N MET A 90 0.97 1.10 -6.85
CA MET A 90 -0.23 1.63 -6.18
C MET A 90 -0.43 3.12 -6.52
N LEU A 91 0.62 3.94 -6.39
CA LEU A 91 0.56 5.37 -6.68
C LEU A 91 0.16 5.64 -8.14
N ALA A 92 0.72 4.89 -9.09
CA ALA A 92 0.35 5.00 -10.51
C ALA A 92 -1.13 4.70 -10.74
N ALA A 93 -1.68 3.66 -10.09
CA ALA A 93 -3.10 3.33 -10.17
C ALA A 93 -4.00 4.42 -9.56
N LEU A 94 -3.59 5.01 -8.42
CA LEU A 94 -4.31 6.11 -7.78
C LEU A 94 -4.32 7.37 -8.66
N LEU A 95 -3.18 7.73 -9.25
CA LEU A 95 -3.06 8.87 -10.16
C LEU A 95 -3.88 8.67 -11.43
N ALA A 96 -3.88 7.47 -12.00
CA ALA A 96 -4.70 7.13 -13.16
C ALA A 96 -6.20 7.31 -12.85
N ALA A 97 -6.66 6.80 -11.69
CA ALA A 97 -8.05 6.96 -11.26
C ALA A 97 -8.40 8.42 -10.93
N GLY A 98 -7.45 9.20 -10.38
CA GLY A 98 -7.60 10.63 -10.11
C GLY A 98 -7.77 11.47 -11.38
N ASN A 99 -7.08 11.09 -12.45
CA ASN A 99 -7.06 11.78 -13.74
C ASN A 99 -8.11 11.28 -14.75
N ASP A 100 -9.01 10.37 -14.33
CA ASP A 100 -10.07 9.86 -15.20
C ASP A 100 -11.11 10.95 -15.54
N GLU A 101 -10.94 11.58 -16.71
CA GLU A 101 -11.85 12.59 -17.24
C GLU A 101 -13.25 12.04 -17.57
N THR A 102 -13.39 10.72 -17.70
CA THR A 102 -14.66 10.04 -18.00
C THR A 102 -15.51 9.84 -16.75
N ARG A 103 -14.93 10.03 -15.55
CA ARG A 103 -15.63 9.91 -14.27
C ARG A 103 -16.85 10.84 -14.20
N PRO A 104 -18.02 10.36 -13.74
CA PRO A 104 -19.19 11.21 -13.57
C PRO A 104 -18.90 12.37 -12.61
N ARG A 105 -19.07 13.62 -13.08
CA ARG A 105 -19.00 14.83 -12.24
C ARG A 105 -20.30 15.01 -11.46
N ARG A 106 -20.55 14.15 -10.49
CA ARG A 106 -21.70 14.19 -9.56
C ARG A 106 -21.18 14.34 -8.13
N ARG A 107 -21.97 14.95 -7.25
CA ARG A 107 -21.67 14.98 -5.81
C ARG A 107 -21.52 13.52 -5.33
N HIS A 108 -20.42 13.24 -4.63
CA HIS A 108 -20.10 11.90 -4.11
C HIS A 108 -19.85 10.81 -5.16
N ALA A 109 -19.52 11.17 -6.40
CA ALA A 109 -18.91 10.19 -7.30
C ALA A 109 -17.68 9.58 -6.61
N ARG A 110 -17.35 8.32 -6.91
CA ARG A 110 -16.14 7.67 -6.40
C ARG A 110 -15.19 7.40 -7.57
N HIS A 111 -13.90 7.48 -7.32
CA HIS A 111 -12.86 6.95 -8.19
C HIS A 111 -12.96 5.43 -8.17
N VAL A 112 -12.87 4.81 -9.35
CA VAL A 112 -12.92 3.36 -9.50
C VAL A 112 -11.55 2.93 -9.96
N ILE A 113 -10.90 2.10 -9.16
CA ILE A 113 -9.59 1.54 -9.47
C ILE A 113 -9.82 0.06 -9.82
N PRO A 114 -9.73 -0.32 -11.10
CA PRO A 114 -9.83 -1.72 -11.49
C PRO A 114 -8.59 -2.47 -11.00
N LEU A 115 -8.80 -3.64 -10.39
CA LEU A 115 -7.76 -4.50 -9.87
C LEU A 115 -7.89 -5.87 -10.52
N ASP A 116 -6.84 -6.30 -11.21
CA ASP A 116 -6.63 -7.72 -11.49
C ASP A 116 -6.02 -8.40 -10.25
N GLU A 117 -5.91 -9.73 -10.29
CA GLU A 117 -5.41 -10.52 -9.16
C GLU A 117 -3.99 -10.10 -8.74
N GLU A 118 -3.11 -9.84 -9.72
CA GLU A 118 -1.74 -9.44 -9.45
C GLU A 118 -1.68 -8.07 -8.75
N LEU A 119 -2.40 -7.08 -9.28
CA LEU A 119 -2.44 -5.74 -8.69
C LEU A 119 -3.13 -5.74 -7.33
N ALA A 120 -4.14 -6.58 -7.11
CA ALA A 120 -4.78 -6.75 -5.81
C ALA A 120 -3.79 -7.29 -4.76
N GLN A 121 -2.96 -8.28 -5.11
CA GLN A 121 -1.91 -8.79 -4.23
C GLN A 121 -0.84 -7.74 -3.91
N VAL A 122 -0.47 -6.94 -4.91
CA VAL A 122 0.44 -5.79 -4.72
C VAL A 122 -0.16 -4.79 -3.74
N PHE A 123 -1.45 -4.45 -3.91
CA PHE A 123 -2.16 -3.56 -2.99
C PHE A 123 -2.18 -4.11 -1.56
N LEU A 124 -2.47 -5.40 -1.36
CA LEU A 124 -2.50 -6.01 -0.03
C LEU A 124 -1.14 -5.96 0.68
N ARG A 125 -0.05 -6.28 -0.03
CA ARG A 125 1.31 -6.20 0.52
C ARG A 125 1.66 -4.76 0.88
N ASN A 126 1.37 -3.83 -0.01
CA ASN A 126 1.72 -2.42 0.18
C ASN A 126 0.89 -1.75 1.30
N LEU A 127 -0.41 -2.08 1.42
CA LEU A 127 -1.23 -1.66 2.56
C LEU A 127 -0.70 -2.20 3.89
N THR A 128 -0.15 -3.42 3.88
CA THR A 128 0.52 -3.99 5.05
C THR A 128 1.77 -3.20 5.40
N ASP A 129 2.59 -2.86 4.40
CA ASP A 129 3.79 -2.05 4.58
C ASP A 129 3.48 -0.66 5.18
N LEU A 130 2.45 0.02 4.68
CA LEU A 130 1.96 1.28 5.26
C LEU A 130 1.50 1.12 6.72
N ARG A 131 0.78 0.03 7.03
CA ARG A 131 0.33 -0.26 8.40
C ARG A 131 1.51 -0.52 9.32
N LEU A 132 2.56 -1.20 8.87
CA LEU A 132 3.77 -1.43 9.65
C LEU A 132 4.52 -0.13 9.93
N LEU A 133 4.67 0.73 8.93
CA LEU A 133 5.30 2.04 9.10
C LEU A 133 4.55 2.91 10.13
N LEU A 134 3.22 2.93 10.05
CA LEU A 134 2.39 3.66 11.03
C LEU A 134 2.42 3.00 12.40
N ALA A 135 2.44 1.67 12.50
CA ALA A 135 2.54 0.96 13.77
C ALA A 135 3.84 1.31 14.49
N GLU A 136 4.96 1.39 13.77
CA GLU A 136 6.25 1.81 14.34
C GLU A 136 6.20 3.24 14.88
N ARG A 137 5.67 4.19 14.09
CA ARG A 137 5.46 5.60 14.53
C ARG A 137 4.53 5.73 15.73
N LEU A 138 3.53 4.84 15.81
CA LEU A 138 2.59 4.78 16.91
C LEU A 138 3.11 3.98 18.11
N GLY A 139 4.29 3.34 18.01
CA GLY A 139 4.80 2.45 19.05
C GLY A 139 3.85 1.28 19.37
N ILE A 140 3.14 0.77 18.36
CA ILE A 140 2.22 -0.37 18.48
C ILE A 140 3.03 -1.65 18.25
N GLU A 141 3.27 -2.46 19.27
CA GLU A 141 4.00 -3.72 19.10
C GLU A 141 3.09 -4.91 18.79
N ARG A 142 1.85 -4.89 19.27
CA ARG A 142 0.89 -6.00 19.14
C ARG A 142 -0.47 -5.46 18.75
N ASP A 143 -1.34 -6.31 18.20
CA ASP A 143 -2.67 -5.88 17.74
C ASP A 143 -3.56 -5.32 18.87
N ASP A 144 -3.31 -5.71 20.12
CA ASP A 144 -4.02 -5.22 21.31
C ASP A 144 -3.37 -3.99 21.97
N ASP A 145 -2.24 -3.53 21.42
CA ASP A 145 -1.50 -2.39 21.95
C ASP A 145 -2.19 -1.06 21.58
N PRO A 146 -2.52 -0.20 22.56
CA PRO A 146 -3.02 1.13 22.27
C PRO A 146 -1.96 2.05 21.65
N GLY A 147 -0.67 1.71 21.63
CA GLY A 147 0.41 2.59 21.14
C GLY A 147 0.54 3.88 21.96
N HIS A 148 1.41 4.78 21.49
CA HIS A 148 1.71 6.05 22.14
C HIS A 148 0.45 6.92 22.34
N PRO A 149 0.17 7.37 23.58
CA PRO A 149 -0.91 8.31 23.85
C PRO A 149 -0.51 9.72 23.40
N GLY A 150 -1.47 10.53 22.97
CA GLY A 150 -1.20 11.91 22.57
C GLY A 150 -2.09 12.38 21.42
N GLN A 151 -2.32 13.68 21.35
CA GLN A 151 -3.09 14.29 20.26
C GLN A 151 -2.26 14.36 18.97
N GLU A 152 -0.94 14.42 19.10
CA GLU A 152 0.05 14.37 18.03
C GLU A 152 -0.02 13.07 17.21
N PHE A 153 -0.37 11.94 17.84
CA PHE A 153 -0.51 10.62 17.20
C PHE A 153 -1.92 10.35 16.64
N ARG A 154 -2.87 11.27 16.82
CA ARG A 154 -4.28 11.06 16.45
C ARG A 154 -4.45 10.80 14.95
N ALA A 155 -3.70 11.54 14.11
CA ALA A 155 -3.78 11.40 12.66
C ALA A 155 -3.25 10.04 12.20
N ASP A 156 -2.06 9.65 12.67
CA ASP A 156 -1.44 8.36 12.35
C ASP A 156 -2.33 7.19 12.77
N ARG A 157 -2.95 7.28 13.95
CA ARG A 157 -3.90 6.29 14.45
C ARG A 157 -5.15 6.18 13.57
N GLN A 158 -5.70 7.31 13.12
CA GLN A 158 -6.82 7.32 12.19
C GLN A 158 -6.43 6.70 10.84
N HIS A 159 -5.24 6.99 10.33
CA HIS A 159 -4.71 6.37 9.11
C HIS A 159 -4.54 4.86 9.27
N TYR A 160 -3.93 4.41 10.38
CA TYR A 160 -3.71 2.99 10.67
C TYR A 160 -5.02 2.19 10.71
N GLN A 161 -6.04 2.71 11.41
CA GLN A 161 -7.36 2.09 11.48
C GLN A 161 -8.06 2.07 10.11
N TRP A 162 -8.02 3.19 9.39
CA TRP A 162 -8.63 3.29 8.08
C TRP A 162 -7.98 2.34 7.06
N LEU A 163 -6.66 2.23 7.04
CA LEU A 163 -5.94 1.26 6.20
C LEU A 163 -6.34 -0.18 6.51
N GLY A 164 -6.60 -0.50 7.79
CA GLY A 164 -7.12 -1.80 8.19
C GLY A 164 -8.47 -2.11 7.55
N ALA A 165 -9.39 -1.14 7.60
CA ALA A 165 -10.71 -1.28 6.96
C ALA A 165 -10.61 -1.39 5.42
N VAL A 166 -9.68 -0.66 4.80
CA VAL A 166 -9.42 -0.75 3.35
C VAL A 166 -8.87 -2.13 2.99
N GLN A 167 -7.89 -2.63 3.74
CA GLN A 167 -7.30 -3.95 3.53
C GLN A 167 -8.33 -5.06 3.72
N GLU A 168 -9.14 -5.00 4.79
CA GLU A 168 -10.23 -5.93 5.02
C GLU A 168 -11.23 -5.93 3.86
N SER A 169 -11.64 -4.74 3.38
CA SER A 169 -12.55 -4.63 2.24
C SER A 169 -11.99 -5.28 0.96
N LEU A 170 -10.69 -5.14 0.72
CA LEU A 170 -10.03 -5.76 -0.43
C LEU A 170 -9.93 -7.28 -0.30
N VAL A 171 -9.61 -7.78 0.90
CA VAL A 171 -9.60 -9.22 1.20
C VAL A 171 -10.99 -9.83 1.00
N GLN A 172 -12.05 -9.18 1.49
CA GLN A 172 -13.43 -9.65 1.30
C GLN A 172 -13.83 -9.69 -0.18
N ALA A 173 -13.40 -8.70 -0.97
CA ALA A 173 -13.66 -8.68 -2.41
C ALA A 173 -12.97 -9.86 -3.13
N LEU A 174 -11.74 -10.21 -2.74
CA LEU A 174 -11.01 -11.37 -3.26
C LEU A 174 -11.69 -12.69 -2.88
N TYR A 175 -12.13 -12.85 -1.62
CA TYR A 175 -12.87 -14.05 -1.20
C TYR A 175 -14.20 -14.20 -1.93
N GLY A 176 -14.97 -13.11 -2.10
CA GLY A 176 -16.23 -13.15 -2.84
C GLY A 176 -16.07 -13.58 -4.31
N GLN A 177 -14.90 -13.33 -4.91
CA GLN A 177 -14.57 -13.80 -6.25
C GLN A 177 -14.28 -15.31 -6.29
N LEU A 178 -13.62 -15.85 -5.26
CA LEU A 178 -13.37 -17.29 -5.13
C LEU A 178 -14.68 -18.07 -5.01
N ASP A 179 -15.63 -17.56 -4.21
CA ASP A 179 -16.95 -18.19 -4.04
C ASP A 179 -17.80 -18.14 -5.32
N ALA A 180 -17.68 -17.09 -6.14
CA ALA A 180 -18.40 -16.96 -7.41
C ALA A 180 -17.88 -17.88 -8.53
N SER A 181 -16.74 -18.54 -8.32
CA SER A 181 -16.06 -19.39 -9.31
C SER A 181 -16.36 -20.90 -9.14
N HIS A 182 -17.30 -21.27 -8.27
CA HIS A 182 -17.72 -22.65 -7.97
C HIS A 182 -19.16 -22.98 -8.38
#